data_AF-A0A2B8AV96-F1
#
_entry.id   AF-A0A2B8AV96-F1
#
_cell.length_a   1.000
_cell.length_b   1.000
_cell.length_c   1.000
_cell.angle_alpha   90.00
_cell.angle_beta   90.00
_cell.angle_gamma   90.00
#
_symmetry.space_group_name_H-M   'P 1'
#
loop_
_entity.id
_entity.type
_entity.pdbx_description
1 polymer ?
#
loop_
_entity_poly.entity_id
_entity_poly.type
_entity_poly.pdbx_seq_one_letter_code
_entity_poly.pdbx_strand_id
1 'polypeptide(L)'
;GNLGKPLRKRFLSPLGVVAGFLDATGGGGWGPVGTPAILASGRLEPRKVIGSIDTSEFLVSVAASAGFLVGLGSEGIDFGWVAALLAGGLVAAPVAAWLVRHVPPRVLGSAVGGIIVVTNVRTVLRSDWLAAGDAVQWAVYALLYALWAAAVGYSVREHRRTPEPRADRDAATPEEEPADAAGAAASG
;
A
#
# COMPACT_ATOMS: atom_id res chain seq x y z
N GLY A 1 18.40 -5.68 -24.61
CA GLY A 1 19.63 -5.35 -23.84
C GLY A 1 19.29 -4.41 -22.69
N ASN A 2 19.94 -4.61 -21.54
CA ASN A 2 19.69 -3.99 -20.20
C ASN A 2 18.72 -4.75 -19.27
N LEU A 3 18.75 -6.08 -19.26
CA LEU A 3 18.35 -6.86 -18.07
C LEU A 3 19.57 -6.99 -17.14
N GLY A 4 19.39 -6.78 -15.83
CA GLY A 4 20.42 -7.11 -14.81
C GLY A 4 21.37 -6.00 -14.36
N LYS A 5 21.20 -4.73 -14.77
CA LYS A 5 22.04 -3.64 -14.24
C LYS A 5 21.46 -3.11 -12.92
N PRO A 6 22.21 -3.13 -11.79
CA PRO A 6 21.74 -2.58 -10.54
C PRO A 6 21.45 -1.08 -10.68
N LEU A 7 20.32 -0.63 -10.11
CA LEU A 7 19.95 0.78 -10.05
C LEU A 7 21.10 1.57 -9.41
N ARG A 8 21.51 2.67 -10.06
CA ARG A 8 22.61 3.50 -9.58
C ARG A 8 22.27 4.00 -8.17
N LYS A 9 23.22 3.88 -7.22
CA LYS A 9 23.10 4.38 -5.83
C LYS A 9 22.60 5.84 -5.74
N ARG A 10 22.92 6.64 -6.77
CA ARG A 10 22.51 8.06 -6.94
C ARG A 10 20.99 8.24 -7.11
N PHE A 11 20.29 7.21 -7.58
CA PHE A 11 18.85 7.18 -7.77
C PHE A 11 18.13 6.52 -6.59
N LEU A 12 18.77 5.55 -5.94
CA LEU A 12 18.24 4.84 -4.78
C LEU A 12 18.20 5.71 -3.52
N SER A 13 19.17 6.62 -3.33
CA SER A 13 19.23 7.50 -2.17
C SER A 13 18.05 8.50 -2.08
N PRO A 14 17.75 9.32 -3.11
CA PRO A 14 16.57 10.19 -3.06
C PRO A 14 15.26 9.40 -3.02
N LEU A 15 15.20 8.25 -3.68
CA LEU A 15 14.03 7.37 -3.63
C LEU A 15 13.77 6.84 -2.21
N GLY A 16 14.81 6.44 -1.49
CA GLY A 16 14.71 6.01 -0.09
C GLY A 16 14.26 7.14 0.85
N VAL A 17 14.70 8.37 0.61
CA VAL A 17 14.25 9.55 1.38
C VAL A 17 12.77 9.84 1.14
N VAL A 18 12.33 9.86 -0.12
CA VAL A 18 10.91 10.10 -0.45
C VAL A 18 10.05 8.95 0.07
N ALA A 19 10.47 7.70 -0.12
CA ALA A 19 9.77 6.53 0.40
C ALA A 19 9.64 6.57 1.92
N GLY A 20 10.72 6.89 2.65
CA GLY A 20 10.67 7.02 4.11
C GLY A 20 9.81 8.18 4.60
N PHE A 21 9.82 9.32 3.90
CA PHE A 21 8.93 10.44 4.22
C PHE A 21 7.46 10.07 4.01
N LEU A 22 7.16 9.44 2.87
CA LEU A 22 5.82 8.95 2.52
C LEU A 22 5.34 7.85 3.46
N ASP A 23 6.22 6.97 3.91
CA ASP A 23 5.91 5.95 4.93
C ASP A 23 5.60 6.58 6.29
N ALA A 24 6.43 7.53 6.74
CA ALA A 24 6.24 8.23 8.01
C ALA A 24 4.98 9.11 8.05
N THR A 25 4.57 9.68 6.91
CA THR A 25 3.37 10.53 6.80
C THR A 25 2.11 9.75 6.45
N GLY A 26 2.22 8.66 5.68
CA GLY A 26 1.11 7.91 5.10
C GLY A 26 0.82 6.56 5.75
N GLY A 27 1.72 6.03 6.58
CA GLY A 27 1.57 4.75 7.29
C GLY A 27 1.59 3.53 6.36
N GLY A 28 2.79 3.07 5.97
CA GLY A 28 3.05 1.69 5.50
C GLY A 28 2.48 1.22 4.17
N GLY A 29 1.40 1.83 3.66
CA GLY A 29 0.50 1.18 2.69
C GLY A 29 0.75 1.44 1.20
N TRP A 30 2.00 1.62 0.75
CA TRP A 30 2.30 2.03 -0.63
C TRP A 30 2.29 0.88 -1.67
N GLY A 31 2.26 -0.38 -1.23
CA GLY A 31 2.25 -1.59 -2.06
C GLY A 31 1.20 -1.65 -3.19
N PRO A 32 -0.07 -1.24 -3.00
CA PRO A 32 -1.08 -1.20 -4.06
C PRO A 32 -0.79 -0.17 -5.16
N VAL A 33 0.06 0.81 -4.89
CA VAL A 33 0.45 1.86 -5.84
C VAL A 33 1.75 1.47 -6.57
N GLY A 34 2.68 0.79 -5.87
CA GLY A 34 3.95 0.33 -6.44
C GLY A 34 3.84 -0.91 -7.33
N THR A 35 2.96 -1.85 -6.98
CA THR A 35 2.82 -3.14 -7.69
C THR A 35 2.34 -2.97 -9.14
N PRO A 36 1.29 -2.18 -9.43
CA PRO A 36 0.86 -1.94 -10.82
C PRO A 36 1.92 -1.20 -11.64
N ALA A 37 2.64 -0.26 -11.02
CA ALA A 37 3.68 0.52 -11.69
C ALA A 37 4.89 -0.35 -12.12
N ILE A 38 5.28 -1.34 -11.30
CA ILE A 38 6.37 -2.25 -11.62
C ILE A 38 5.91 -3.37 -12.57
N LEU A 39 4.70 -3.90 -12.42
CA LEU A 39 4.14 -4.90 -13.35
C LEU A 39 3.92 -4.31 -14.75
N ALA A 40 3.47 -3.05 -14.85
CA ALA A 40 3.33 -2.34 -16.11
C ALA A 40 4.67 -2.14 -16.85
N SER A 41 5.82 -2.28 -16.17
CA SER A 41 7.13 -2.21 -16.82
C SER A 41 7.46 -3.46 -17.65
N GLY A 42 6.80 -4.60 -17.40
CA GLY A 42 6.94 -5.86 -18.15
C GLY A 42 8.32 -6.52 -18.08
N ARG A 43 9.21 -6.07 -17.18
CA ARG A 43 10.65 -6.47 -17.19
C ARG A 43 11.03 -7.58 -16.22
N LEU A 44 10.13 -7.98 -15.32
CA LEU A 44 10.40 -8.90 -14.22
C LEU A 44 9.19 -9.81 -14.01
N GLU A 45 9.45 -11.08 -13.70
CA GLU A 45 8.40 -12.05 -13.34
C GLU A 45 7.63 -11.55 -12.10
N PRO A 46 6.29 -11.64 -12.06
CA PRO A 46 5.46 -11.11 -10.97
C PRO A 46 5.91 -11.52 -9.56
N ARG A 47 6.30 -12.78 -9.37
CA ARG A 47 6.82 -13.30 -8.10
C ARG A 47 8.12 -12.61 -7.62
N LYS A 48 9.01 -12.24 -8.56
CA LYS A 48 10.26 -11.53 -8.25
C LYS A 48 9.98 -10.07 -7.88
N VAL A 49 8.96 -9.48 -8.50
CA VAL A 49 8.50 -8.11 -8.18
C VAL A 49 7.90 -8.06 -6.79
N ILE A 50 6.93 -8.93 -6.49
CA ILE A 50 6.22 -8.96 -5.21
C ILE A 50 7.21 -9.19 -4.06
N GLY A 51 8.09 -10.18 -4.16
CA GLY A 51 9.07 -10.45 -3.10
C GLY A 51 10.09 -9.32 -2.89
N SER A 52 10.46 -8.59 -3.96
CA SER A 52 11.37 -7.44 -3.84
C SER A 52 10.69 -6.23 -3.21
N ILE A 53 9.41 -6.00 -3.51
CA ILE A 53 8.60 -4.92 -2.91
C ILE A 53 8.43 -5.20 -1.42
N ASP A 54 8.00 -6.39 -1.04
CA ASP A 54 7.80 -6.78 0.36
C ASP A 54 9.08 -6.64 1.20
N THR A 55 10.22 -7.12 0.68
CA THR A 55 11.53 -6.93 1.32
C THR A 55 11.87 -5.44 1.47
N SER A 56 11.51 -4.61 0.49
CA SER A 56 11.75 -3.17 0.53
C SER A 56 10.85 -2.48 1.55
N GLU A 57 9.59 -2.86 1.66
CA GLU A 57 8.65 -2.34 2.66
C GLU A 57 9.10 -2.71 4.09
N PHE A 58 9.60 -3.93 4.29
CA PHE A 58 10.20 -4.33 5.56
C PHE A 58 11.43 -3.48 5.91
N LEU A 59 12.37 -3.29 4.97
CA LEU A 59 13.57 -2.48 5.23
C LEU A 59 13.24 -1.01 5.50
N VAL A 60 12.28 -0.44 4.77
CA VAL A 60 11.82 0.95 4.96
C VAL A 60 11.15 1.12 6.32
N SER A 61 10.24 0.22 6.70
CA SER A 61 9.55 0.29 8.01
C SER A 61 10.52 0.11 9.19
N VAL A 62 11.51 -0.77 9.09
CA VAL A 62 12.57 -0.92 10.11
C VAL A 62 13.41 0.35 10.20
N ALA A 63 13.81 0.93 9.06
CA ALA A 63 14.58 2.17 9.03
C ALA A 63 13.78 3.36 9.59
N ALA A 64 12.48 3.47 9.27
CA ALA A 64 11.59 4.49 9.80
C ALA A 64 11.41 4.34 11.33
N SER A 65 11.20 3.11 11.82
CA SER A 65 11.08 2.81 13.25
C SER A 65 12.36 3.16 14.01
N ALA A 66 13.52 2.78 13.48
CA ALA A 66 14.81 3.11 14.07
C ALA A 66 15.07 4.63 14.05
N GLY A 67 14.77 5.30 12.92
CA GLY A 67 14.89 6.75 12.79
C GLY A 67 13.99 7.50 13.77
N PHE A 68 12.77 7.01 14.01
CA PHE A 68 11.85 7.54 15.01
C PHE A 68 12.42 7.41 16.43
N LEU A 69 12.92 6.22 16.81
CA LEU A 69 13.53 5.99 18.12
C LEU A 69 14.78 6.86 18.36
N VAL A 70 15.63 7.00 17.33
CA VAL A 70 16.83 7.86 17.41
C VAL A 70 16.44 9.34 17.46
N GLY A 71 15.44 9.76 16.68
CA GLY A 71 15.01 11.15 16.56
C GLY A 71 14.29 11.69 17.80
N LEU A 72 13.45 10.89 18.45
CA LEU A 72 12.75 11.27 19.68
C LEU A 72 13.58 11.03 20.96
N GLY A 73 14.52 10.08 20.93
CA GLY A 73 15.09 9.52 22.16
C GLY A 73 14.07 8.64 22.91
N SER A 74 14.49 8.01 24.01
CA SER A 74 13.58 7.21 24.86
C SER A 74 12.78 8.06 25.85
N GLU A 75 13.08 9.36 25.98
CA GLU A 75 12.35 10.28 26.84
C GLU A 75 11.06 10.74 26.13
N GLY A 76 9.92 10.16 26.51
CA GLY A 76 8.61 10.47 25.93
C GLY A 76 7.89 9.28 25.28
N ILE A 77 8.55 8.12 25.20
CA ILE A 77 7.92 6.88 24.72
C ILE A 77 7.31 6.14 25.90
N ASP A 78 5.98 6.08 25.92
CA ASP A 78 5.26 5.18 26.82
C ASP A 78 5.21 3.77 26.19
N PHE A 79 6.07 2.88 26.70
CA PHE A 79 6.15 1.49 26.22
C PHE A 79 4.85 0.71 26.41
N GLY A 80 3.97 1.12 27.32
CA GLY A 80 2.63 0.57 27.48
C GLY A 80 1.75 0.89 26.29
N TRP A 81 1.74 2.14 25.83
CA TRP A 81 1.06 2.54 24.60
C TRP A 81 1.65 1.87 23.36
N VAL A 82 2.98 1.75 23.28
CA VAL A 82 3.64 0.99 22.19
C VAL A 82 3.18 -0.46 22.17
N ALA A 83 3.19 -1.14 23.31
CA ALA A 83 2.74 -2.53 23.40
C ALA A 83 1.25 -2.68 23.05
N ALA A 84 0.40 -1.76 23.50
CA ALA A 84 -1.02 -1.75 23.16
C ALA A 84 -1.25 -1.55 21.65
N LEU A 85 -0.50 -0.65 21.00
CA LEU A 85 -0.56 -0.43 19.56
C LEU A 85 -0.06 -1.64 18.76
N LEU A 86 1.03 -2.28 19.19
CA LEU A 86 1.55 -3.50 18.57
C LEU A 86 0.57 -4.67 18.70
N ALA A 87 0.00 -4.88 19.89
CA ALA A 87 -1.00 -5.92 20.12
C ALA A 87 -2.28 -5.65 19.32
N GLY A 88 -2.75 -4.40 19.31
CA GLY A 88 -3.88 -3.97 18.50
C GLY A 88 -3.65 -4.20 17.00
N GLY A 89 -2.46 -3.87 16.49
CA GLY A 89 -2.06 -4.12 15.11
C GLY A 89 -2.03 -5.60 14.75
N LEU A 90 -1.47 -6.44 15.64
CA LEU A 90 -1.42 -7.90 15.44
C LEU A 90 -2.82 -8.53 15.36
N VAL A 91 -3.77 -8.04 16.15
CA VAL A 91 -5.17 -8.49 16.11
C VAL A 91 -5.93 -7.87 14.94
N ALA A 92 -5.65 -6.62 14.58
CA ALA A 92 -6.30 -5.93 13.46
C ALA A 92 -5.88 -6.50 12.10
N ALA A 93 -4.63 -6.95 11.94
CA ALA A 93 -4.10 -7.52 10.70
C ALA A 93 -4.95 -8.69 10.13
N PRO A 94 -5.30 -9.75 10.89
CA PRO A 94 -6.16 -10.82 10.39
C PRO A 94 -7.58 -10.34 10.08
N VAL A 95 -8.11 -9.38 10.84
CA VAL A 95 -9.43 -8.76 10.54
C VAL A 95 -9.38 -7.99 9.22
N ALA A 96 -8.32 -7.22 8.99
CA ALA A 96 -8.09 -6.51 7.74
C ALA A 96 -7.93 -7.49 6.57
N ALA A 97 -7.14 -8.55 6.73
CA ALA A 97 -6.99 -9.61 5.73
C ALA A 97 -8.33 -10.29 5.41
N TRP A 98 -9.17 -10.53 6.43
CA TRP A 98 -10.52 -11.05 6.24
C TRP A 98 -11.42 -10.06 5.50
N LEU A 99 -11.37 -8.77 5.83
CA LEU A 99 -12.17 -7.73 5.18
C LEU A 99 -11.82 -7.57 3.69
N VAL A 100 -10.51 -7.56 3.37
CA VAL A 100 -10.01 -7.45 1.99
C VAL A 100 -10.47 -8.63 1.12
N ARG A 101 -10.73 -9.80 1.71
CA ARG A 101 -11.30 -10.96 0.98
C ARG A 101 -12.77 -10.77 0.59
N HIS A 102 -13.51 -9.89 1.26
CA HIS A 102 -14.94 -9.68 1.04
C HIS A 102 -15.25 -8.41 0.24
N VAL A 103 -14.41 -7.38 0.37
CA VAL A 103 -14.65 -6.07 -0.22
C VAL A 103 -13.69 -5.83 -1.39
N PRO A 104 -14.18 -5.40 -2.57
CA PRO A 104 -13.34 -5.14 -3.73
C PRO A 104 -12.24 -4.10 -3.42
N PRO A 105 -10.99 -4.31 -3.85
CA PRO A 105 -9.87 -3.40 -3.56
C PRO A 105 -10.15 -1.95 -3.94
N ARG A 106 -10.83 -1.72 -5.07
CA ARG A 106 -11.23 -0.38 -5.53
C ARG A 106 -12.12 0.34 -4.52
N VAL A 107 -13.12 -0.38 -3.97
CA VAL A 107 -14.06 0.17 -2.99
C VAL A 107 -13.34 0.44 -1.68
N LEU A 108 -12.52 -0.52 -1.23
CA LEU A 108 -11.72 -0.39 -0.01
C LEU A 108 -10.81 0.85 -0.07
N GLY A 109 -10.13 1.07 -1.21
CA GLY A 109 -9.28 2.23 -1.43
C GLY A 109 -10.03 3.56 -1.33
N SER A 110 -11.20 3.68 -1.97
CA SER A 110 -12.03 4.89 -1.88
C SER A 110 -12.60 5.14 -0.48
N ALA A 111 -12.91 4.07 0.26
CA ALA A 111 -13.42 4.16 1.62
C ALA A 111 -12.32 4.61 2.60
N VAL A 112 -11.20 3.90 2.64
CA VAL A 112 -10.08 4.19 3.55
C VAL A 112 -9.43 5.53 3.20
N GLY A 113 -9.18 5.80 1.92
CA GLY A 113 -8.60 7.07 1.47
C GLY A 113 -9.47 8.27 1.85
N GLY A 114 -10.79 8.17 1.72
CA GLY A 114 -11.70 9.23 2.13
C GLY A 114 -11.69 9.47 3.64
N ILE A 115 -11.65 8.41 4.47
CA ILE A 115 -11.50 8.54 5.94
C ILE A 115 -10.23 9.31 6.29
N ILE A 116 -9.11 8.98 5.65
CA ILE A 116 -7.81 9.63 5.89
C ILE A 116 -7.89 11.11 5.52
N VAL A 117 -8.43 11.44 4.33
CA VAL A 117 -8.55 12.83 3.88
C VAL A 117 -9.46 13.64 4.81
N VAL A 118 -10.63 13.11 5.17
CA VAL A 118 -11.56 13.75 6.12
C VAL A 118 -10.86 14.02 7.46
N THR A 119 -10.16 13.03 7.99
CA THR A 119 -9.50 13.13 9.30
C THR A 119 -8.40 14.19 9.29
N ASN A 120 -7.56 14.21 8.25
CA ASN A 120 -6.50 15.22 8.10
C ASN A 120 -7.06 16.62 7.91
N VAL A 121 -8.07 16.79 7.04
CA VAL A 121 -8.71 18.10 6.82
C VAL A 121 -9.38 18.61 8.09
N ARG A 122 -10.01 17.73 8.88
CA ARG A 122 -10.58 18.07 10.19
C ARG A 122 -9.51 18.57 11.16
N THR A 123 -8.36 17.91 11.22
CA THR A 123 -7.23 18.33 12.08
C THR A 123 -6.71 19.71 11.66
N VAL A 124 -6.55 19.94 10.36
CA VAL A 124 -6.08 21.22 9.81
C VAL A 124 -7.09 22.34 10.03
N LEU A 125 -8.38 22.14 9.75
CA LEU A 125 -9.42 23.16 9.93
C LEU A 125 -9.65 23.56 11.38
N ARG A 126 -9.42 22.63 12.32
CA ARG A 126 -9.52 22.89 13.76
C ARG A 126 -8.24 23.46 14.37
N SER A 127 -7.17 23.56 13.60
CA SER A 127 -5.95 24.18 14.08
C SER A 127 -6.14 25.69 14.20
N ASP A 128 -5.63 26.28 15.28
CA ASP A 128 -5.72 27.72 15.57
C ASP A 128 -5.07 28.59 14.47
N TRP A 129 -4.26 27.97 13.61
CA TRP A 129 -3.58 28.59 12.48
C TRP A 129 -4.53 29.07 11.36
N LEU A 130 -5.70 28.45 11.22
CA LEU A 130 -6.59 28.72 10.08
C LEU A 130 -7.79 29.61 10.39
N ALA A 131 -8.09 29.87 11.67
CA ALA A 131 -9.16 30.77 12.15
C ALA A 131 -10.40 30.83 11.23
N ALA A 132 -10.80 29.69 10.67
CA ALA A 132 -11.82 29.63 9.63
C ALA A 132 -13.18 29.74 10.30
N GLY A 133 -13.99 30.71 9.89
CA GLY A 133 -15.35 30.86 10.43
C GLY A 133 -16.19 29.60 10.24
N ASP A 134 -17.11 29.34 11.18
CA ASP A 134 -17.90 28.10 11.23
C ASP A 134 -18.57 27.75 9.89
N ALA A 135 -19.08 28.75 9.17
CA ALA A 135 -19.69 28.57 7.86
C ALA A 135 -18.74 27.96 6.82
N VAL A 136 -17.46 28.37 6.82
CA VAL A 136 -16.44 27.85 5.92
C VAL A 136 -16.09 26.41 6.29
N GLN A 137 -15.97 26.11 7.59
CA GLN A 137 -15.70 24.74 8.04
C GLN A 137 -16.83 23.78 7.63
N TRP A 138 -18.09 24.18 7.85
CA TRP A 138 -19.25 23.39 7.43
C TRP A 138 -19.35 23.21 5.92
N ALA A 139 -19.07 24.27 5.15
CA ALA A 139 -19.05 24.19 3.68
C ALA A 139 -17.96 23.22 3.19
N VAL A 140 -16.75 23.29 3.77
CA VAL A 140 -15.65 22.37 3.43
C VAL A 140 -16.02 20.94 3.80
N TYR A 141 -16.54 20.69 5.00
CA TYR A 141 -16.97 19.34 5.38
C TYR A 141 -18.07 18.81 4.48
N ALA A 142 -19.09 19.61 4.16
CA ALA A 142 -20.18 19.21 3.28
C ALA A 142 -19.66 18.82 1.88
N LEU A 143 -18.78 19.65 1.30
CA LEU A 143 -18.15 19.35 0.01
C LEU A 143 -17.32 18.06 0.09
N LEU A 144 -16.53 17.92 1.14
CA LEU A 144 -15.59 16.79 1.29
C LEU A 144 -16.33 15.46 1.50
N TYR A 145 -17.37 15.45 2.33
CA TYR A 145 -18.26 14.29 2.48
C TYR A 145 -19.04 13.99 1.19
N ALA A 146 -19.48 15.00 0.45
CA ALA A 146 -20.15 14.79 -0.85
C ALA A 146 -19.20 14.16 -1.88
N LEU A 147 -17.97 14.67 -2.00
CA LEU A 147 -16.93 14.11 -2.87
C LEU A 147 -16.56 12.69 -2.47
N TRP A 148 -16.43 12.43 -1.16
CA TRP A 148 -16.13 11.09 -0.66
C TRP A 148 -17.28 10.11 -0.97
N ALA A 149 -18.53 10.49 -0.71
CA ALA A 149 -19.70 9.68 -1.04
C ALA A 149 -19.80 9.42 -2.55
N ALA A 150 -19.51 10.42 -3.39
CA ALA A 150 -19.46 10.27 -4.84
C ALA A 150 -18.33 9.31 -5.28
N ALA A 151 -17.15 9.41 -4.68
CA ALA A 151 -16.02 8.52 -4.99
C ALA A 151 -16.30 7.06 -4.62
N VAL A 152 -16.88 6.81 -3.44
CA VAL A 152 -17.30 5.47 -3.02
C VAL A 152 -18.41 4.95 -3.92
N GLY A 153 -19.43 5.77 -4.20
CA GLY A 153 -20.53 5.42 -5.09
C GLY A 153 -20.06 5.10 -6.51
N TYR A 154 -19.13 5.89 -7.05
CA TYR A 154 -18.48 5.63 -8.34
C TYR A 154 -17.70 4.32 -8.30
N SER A 155 -16.88 4.09 -7.26
CA SER A 155 -16.11 2.85 -7.13
C SER A 155 -16.99 1.60 -7.05
N VAL A 156 -18.13 1.67 -6.34
CA VAL A 156 -19.09 0.57 -6.24
C VAL A 156 -19.80 0.36 -7.57
N ARG A 157 -20.23 1.44 -8.23
CA ARG A 157 -20.93 1.38 -9.52
C ARG A 157 -20.03 0.80 -10.61
N GLU A 158 -18.77 1.20 -10.65
CA GLU A 158 -17.82 0.75 -11.65
C GLU A 158 -17.45 -0.72 -11.45
N HIS A 159 -17.22 -1.15 -10.20
CA HIS A 159 -17.00 -2.56 -9.91
C HIS A 159 -18.20 -3.45 -10.28
N ARG A 160 -19.43 -2.92 -10.17
CA ARG A 160 -20.65 -3.61 -10.64
C ARG A 160 -20.78 -3.62 -12.16
N ARG A 161 -20.21 -2.64 -12.87
CA ARG A 161 -20.30 -2.51 -14.34
C ARG A 161 -19.25 -3.32 -15.07
N THR A 162 -18.08 -3.48 -14.46
CA THR A 162 -16.99 -4.26 -15.00
C THR A 162 -16.52 -5.19 -13.89
N PRO A 163 -17.15 -6.37 -13.72
CA PRO A 163 -16.55 -7.43 -12.92
C PRO A 163 -15.17 -7.67 -13.51
N GLU A 164 -14.10 -7.44 -12.73
CA GLU A 164 -12.75 -7.65 -13.24
C GLU A 164 -12.65 -9.09 -13.76
N PRO A 165 -12.14 -9.30 -15.00
CA PRO A 165 -11.78 -10.64 -15.45
C PRO A 165 -10.85 -11.25 -14.40
N ARG A 166 -11.07 -12.53 -14.07
CA ARG A 166 -10.30 -13.36 -13.12
C ARG A 166 -8.80 -13.46 -13.49
N ALA A 167 -8.06 -12.36 -13.46
CA ALA A 167 -6.63 -12.31 -13.77
C ALA A 167 -5.77 -13.10 -12.76
N ASP A 168 -6.35 -13.49 -11.62
CA ASP A 168 -5.70 -14.29 -10.58
C ASP A 168 -5.78 -15.82 -10.79
N ARG A 169 -6.58 -16.33 -11.73
CA ARG A 169 -6.67 -17.80 -11.94
C ARG A 169 -5.58 -18.37 -12.85
N ASP A 170 -5.00 -17.57 -13.75
CA ASP A 170 -4.04 -18.07 -14.74
C ASP A 170 -2.58 -17.90 -14.29
N ALA A 171 -2.31 -17.08 -13.26
CA ALA A 171 -0.97 -16.94 -12.66
C ALA A 171 -0.63 -18.05 -11.65
N ALA A 172 -1.61 -18.88 -11.29
CA ALA A 172 -1.50 -19.94 -10.30
C ALA A 172 -1.54 -21.35 -10.91
N THR A 173 -1.45 -21.48 -12.23
CA THR A 173 -1.17 -22.79 -12.83
C THR A 173 0.35 -22.97 -12.83
N PRO A 174 0.92 -23.89 -12.04
CA PRO A 174 2.28 -24.33 -12.28
C PRO A 174 2.27 -24.89 -13.70
N GLU A 175 3.06 -24.30 -14.61
CA GLU A 175 3.39 -24.97 -15.86
C GLU A 175 4.00 -26.32 -15.48
N GLU A 176 3.22 -27.39 -15.61
CA GLU A 176 3.73 -28.75 -15.63
C GLU A 176 4.70 -28.82 -16.81
N GLU A 177 5.98 -28.75 -16.49
CA GLU A 177 7.06 -29.07 -17.41
C GLU A 177 6.83 -30.51 -17.89
N PRO A 178 6.57 -30.75 -19.20
CA PRO A 178 6.42 -32.11 -19.68
C PRO A 178 7.80 -32.78 -19.62
N ALA A 179 7.99 -33.60 -18.60
CA ALA A 179 9.09 -34.55 -18.51
C ALA A 179 8.90 -35.66 -19.56
N ASP A 180 9.16 -35.34 -20.83
CA ASP A 180 9.34 -36.35 -21.87
C ASP A 180 10.33 -35.87 -22.95
N ALA A 181 11.62 -36.02 -22.65
CA ALA A 181 12.70 -35.98 -23.65
C ALA A 181 14.00 -36.59 -23.07
N ALA A 182 13.94 -37.81 -22.53
CA ALA A 182 15.15 -38.54 -22.12
C ALA A 182 15.06 -40.06 -22.34
N GLY A 183 14.23 -40.52 -23.28
CA GLY A 183 14.00 -41.94 -23.57
C GLY A 183 13.97 -42.28 -25.07
N ALA A 184 14.94 -41.82 -25.88
CA ALA A 184 15.01 -42.21 -27.29
C ALA A 184 16.41 -42.08 -27.93
N ALA A 185 17.48 -42.46 -27.23
CA ALA A 185 18.84 -42.45 -27.81
C ALA A 185 19.75 -43.59 -27.29
N ALA A 186 19.19 -44.77 -27.04
CA ALA A 186 19.96 -45.98 -26.70
C ALA A 186 19.35 -47.23 -27.35
N SER A 187 19.19 -47.21 -28.67
CA SER A 187 19.03 -48.40 -29.51
C SER A 187 19.32 -48.02 -30.97
N GLY A 188 20.58 -48.21 -31.37
CA GLY A 188 21.09 -47.97 -32.71
C GLY A 188 22.59 -48.21 -32.75
#